data_AF-A0AAX1WEX4-F1
#
_entry.id   AF-A0AAX1WEX4-F1
#
_cell.length_a   1.000
_cell.length_b   1.000
_cell.length_c   1.000
_cell.angle_alpha   90.00
_cell.angle_beta   90.00
_cell.angle_gamma   90.00
#
_symmetry.space_group_name_H-M   'P 1'
#
loop_
_entity.id
_entity.type
_entity.pdbx_description
1 polymer ?
#
loop_
_entity_poly.entity_id
_entity_poly.type
_entity_poly.pdbx_seq_one_letter_code
_entity_poly.pdbx_strand_id
1 'polypeptide(L)' 'MKAWSLEELALLWRHSNAEVAEITGRSIEEVGDKRLQTNIERNGWDKHNPEAVTKWEAA' A
#
# COMPACT_ATOMS: atom_id res chain seq x y z
N MET A 1 2.39 12.08 9.24
CA MET A 1 2.62 11.52 7.88
C MET A 1 1.70 12.25 6.90
N LYS A 2 2.16 12.63 5.70
CA LYS A 2 1.33 13.32 4.71
C LYS A 2 0.29 12.36 4.15
N ALA A 3 -0.98 12.78 4.07
CA ALA A 3 -2.03 12.00 3.43
C ALA A 3 -1.67 11.67 1.96
N TRP A 4 -2.12 10.52 1.47
CA TRP A 4 -1.90 10.10 0.08
C TRP A 4 -2.93 10.78 -0.83
N SER A 5 -2.47 11.42 -1.90
CA SER A 5 -3.37 11.98 -2.92
C SER A 5 -3.90 10.90 -3.86
N LEU A 6 -4.98 11.19 -4.60
CA LEU A 6 -5.52 10.26 -5.60
C LEU A 6 -4.49 9.97 -6.71
N GLU A 7 -3.70 10.97 -7.09
CA GLU A 7 -2.63 10.84 -8.07
C GLU A 7 -1.52 9.91 -7.56
N GLU A 8 -1.11 10.05 -6.29
CA GLU A 8 -0.12 9.16 -5.67
C GLU A 8 -0.65 7.72 -5.58
N LEU A 9 -1.92 7.53 -5.21
CA LEU A 9 -2.56 6.21 -5.18
C LEU A 9 -2.61 5.57 -6.56
N ALA A 10 -2.86 6.35 -7.62
CA ALA A 10 -2.86 5.86 -8.99
C ALA A 10 -1.47 5.43 -9.49
N LEU A 11 -0.37 5.92 -8.88
CA LEU A 11 0.98 5.44 -9.21
C LEU A 11 1.20 4.01 -8.72
N LEU A 12 0.59 3.62 -7.60
CA LEU A 12 0.69 2.25 -7.09
C LEU A 12 0.18 1.21 -8.10
N TRP A 13 -0.66 1.59 -9.06
CA TRP A 13 -1.21 0.66 -10.04
C TRP A 13 -0.31 0.48 -11.27
N ARG A 14 0.64 1.40 -11.48
CA ARG A 14 1.39 1.53 -12.74
C ARG A 14 2.90 1.36 -12.57
N HIS A 15 3.40 1.51 -11.36
CA HIS A 15 4.83 1.57 -11.05
C HIS A 15 5.19 0.63 -9.91
N SER A 16 6.47 0.23 -9.88
CA SER A 16 7.09 -0.51 -8.77
C SER A 16 7.24 0.37 -7.52
N ASN A 17 7.51 -0.24 -6.36
CA ASN A 17 7.71 0.53 -5.11
C ASN A 17 8.88 1.52 -5.21
N ALA A 18 9.95 1.14 -5.90
CA ALA A 18 11.13 1.98 -6.09
C ALA A 18 10.78 3.23 -6.93
N GLU A 19 10.11 3.03 -8.07
CA GLU A 19 9.67 4.14 -8.93
C GLU A 19 8.68 5.06 -8.22
N VAL A 20 7.73 4.52 -7.44
CA VAL A 20 6.80 5.35 -6.66
C VAL A 20 7.54 6.14 -5.57
N ALA A 21 8.51 5.54 -4.90
CA ALA A 21 9.34 6.23 -3.90
C ALA A 21 10.12 7.39 -4.54
N GLU A 22 10.70 7.17 -5.72
CA GLU A 22 11.40 8.20 -6.49
C GLU A 22 10.45 9.35 -6.92
N ILE A 23 9.29 9.02 -7.48
CA ILE A 23 8.32 10.02 -7.97
C ILE A 23 7.72 10.86 -6.82
N THR A 24 7.44 10.22 -5.68
CA THR A 24 6.70 10.86 -4.56
C THR A 24 7.62 11.44 -3.48
N GLY A 25 8.89 11.04 -3.45
CA GLY A 25 9.82 11.35 -2.37
C GLY A 25 9.52 10.62 -1.05
N ARG A 26 8.57 9.68 -1.03
CA ARG A 26 8.25 8.84 0.13
C ARG A 26 9.28 7.72 0.27
N SER A 27 9.43 7.18 1.47
CA SER A 27 10.30 6.02 1.68
C SER A 27 9.73 4.77 0.98
N ILE A 28 10.61 3.87 0.55
CA ILE A 28 10.20 2.61 -0.06
C ILE A 28 9.35 1.75 0.90
N GLU A 29 9.59 1.87 2.21
CA GLU A 29 8.82 1.19 3.25
C GLU A 29 7.39 1.74 3.33
N GLU A 30 7.21 3.06 3.35
CA GLU A 30 5.88 3.69 3.37
C GLU A 30 5.07 3.34 2.11
N VAL A 31 5.74 3.28 0.96
CA VAL A 31 5.13 2.84 -0.31
C VAL A 31 4.71 1.37 -0.24
N GLY A 32 5.56 0.50 0.31
CA GLY A 32 5.26 -0.93 0.48
C GLY A 32 4.06 -1.15 1.40
N ASP A 33 4.01 -0.44 2.52
CA ASP A 33 2.91 -0.47 3.47
C ASP A 33 1.59 -0.02 2.84
N LYS A 34 1.61 1.12 2.13
CA LYS A 34 0.41 1.62 1.46
C LYS A 34 -0.05 0.66 0.37
N ARG A 35 0.87 0.10 -0.41
CA ARG A 35 0.51 -0.88 -1.46
C ARG A 35 -0.15 -2.12 -0.85
N LEU A 36 0.42 -2.67 0.21
CA LEU A 36 -0.15 -3.82 0.90
C LEU A 36 -1.58 -3.50 1.37
N GLN A 37 -1.77 -2.36 2.03
CA GLN A 37 -3.09 -1.89 2.45
C GLN A 37 -4.08 -1.81 1.27
N THR A 38 -3.73 -1.10 0.19
CA THR A 38 -4.63 -0.94 -0.98
C THR A 38 -4.95 -2.27 -1.68
N ASN A 39 -4.02 -3.22 -1.68
CA ASN A 39 -4.23 -4.55 -2.24
C ASN A 39 -5.19 -5.39 -1.38
N ILE A 40 -5.07 -5.28 -0.05
CA ILE A 40 -6.00 -5.89 0.90
C ILE A 40 -7.41 -5.33 0.69
N GLU A 41 -7.56 -4.00 0.71
CA GLU A 41 -8.87 -3.33 0.55
C GLU A 41 -9.55 -3.70 -0.77
N ARG A 42 -8.77 -3.86 -1.86
CA ARG A 42 -9.30 -4.22 -3.17
C ARG A 42 -9.62 -5.71 -3.33
N ASN A 43 -8.72 -6.58 -2.89
CA ASN A 43 -8.77 -8.01 -3.23
C ASN A 43 -9.26 -8.90 -2.09
N GLY A 44 -9.28 -8.39 -0.84
CA GLY A 44 -9.71 -9.14 0.34
C GLY A 44 -8.96 -10.46 0.55
N TRP A 45 -7.70 -10.54 0.13
CA TRP A 45 -6.94 -11.79 0.15
C TRP A 45 -6.72 -12.32 1.58
N ASP A 46 -6.57 -11.39 2.52
CA ASP A 46 -6.49 -11.60 3.96
C ASP A 46 -7.75 -12.28 4.51
N LYS A 47 -8.94 -11.90 4.01
CA LYS A 47 -10.22 -12.51 4.42
C LYS A 47 -10.35 -13.98 4.00
N HIS A 48 -9.55 -14.41 3.03
CA HIS A 48 -9.52 -15.78 2.54
C HIS A 48 -8.31 -16.57 3.07
N ASN A 49 -7.40 -15.92 3.79
CA ASN A 49 -6.28 -16.55 4.47
C ASN A 49 -6.28 -16.15 5.96
N PRO A 50 -6.90 -16.94 6.84
CA PRO A 50 -7.05 -16.59 8.25
C PRO A 50 -5.73 -16.46 9.04
N GLU A 51 -4.59 -16.91 8.48
CA GLU A 51 -3.27 -16.71 9.07
C GLU A 51 -2.65 -15.36 8.69
N ALA A 52 -3.20 -14.66 7.70
CA ALA A 52 -2.72 -13.39 7.19
C ALA A 52 -3.21 -12.19 8.00
N VAL A 53 -3.18 -12.28 9.34
CA VAL A 53 -3.55 -11.16 10.21
C VAL A 53 -2.66 -9.98 9.88
N THR A 54 -3.27 -8.93 9.35
CA THR A 54 -2.52 -7.75 8.92
C THR A 54 -2.31 -6.83 10.11
N LYS A 55 -1.22 -6.05 10.12
CA LYS A 55 -0.98 -5.03 11.16
C LYS A 55 -2.07 -3.95 11.25
N TRP A 56 -3.03 -3.95 10.33
CA TRP A 56 -4.13 -2.99 10.23
C TRP A 56 -5.43 -3.48 10.88
N GLU A 57 -5.55 -4.78 11.17
CA GLU A 57 -6.67 -5.34 11.95
C GLU A 57 -6.40 -5.35 13.46
N ALA A 58 -5.17 -5.04 13.88
CA ALA A 58 -4.71 -5.08 15.27
C ALA A 58 -4.71 -3.73 15.98
N ALA A 59 -5.38 -2.70 15.44
CA ALA A 59 -5.47 -1.34 16.00
C ALA A 59 -6.93 -0.92 16.21
#